data_AF-A0A756I9U5-F1
#
_entry.id   AF-A0A756I9U5-F1
#
_cell.length_a   1.000
_cell.length_b   1.000
_cell.length_c   1.000
_cell.angle_alpha   90.00
_cell.angle_beta   90.00
_cell.angle_gamma   90.00
#
_symmetry.space_group_name_H-M   'P 1'
#
loop_
_entity.id
_entity.type
_entity.pdbx_description
1 polymer ?
#
loop_
_entity_poly.entity_id
_entity_poly.type
_entity_poly.pdbx_seq_one_letter_code
_entity_poly.pdbx_strand_id
1 'polypeptide(L)'
;MSHSAEHQKAHTRMVKEVLKAVARANNHPYQFVFSDFIAGHPSCTQCFWETFHRTFPDSPYNYVAFCHTCRRFDLYATEAEMCADDPVWW
;
A
#
# COMPACT_ATOMS: atom_id res chain seq x y z
N MET A 1 4.09 -1.42 -19.63
CA MET A 1 4.99 -2.35 -18.92
C MET A 1 4.11 -3.26 -18.09
N SER A 2 4.37 -4.58 -18.06
CA SER A 2 3.34 -5.55 -17.67
C SER A 2 3.13 -5.60 -16.17
N HIS A 3 2.05 -4.98 -15.72
CA HIS A 3 1.34 -5.31 -14.49
C HIS A 3 1.07 -6.82 -14.45
N SER A 4 1.97 -7.61 -13.84
CA SER A 4 1.73 -9.05 -13.64
C SER A 4 0.54 -9.21 -12.71
N ALA A 5 -0.60 -9.60 -13.25
CA ALA A 5 -1.87 -9.59 -12.53
C ALA A 5 -1.87 -10.44 -11.24
N GLU A 6 -0.96 -11.42 -11.13
CA GLU A 6 -0.77 -12.21 -9.91
C GLU A 6 -0.01 -11.45 -8.83
N HIS A 7 1.07 -10.76 -9.20
CA HIS A 7 1.89 -9.97 -8.28
C HIS A 7 1.06 -8.83 -7.65
N GLN A 8 0.28 -8.13 -8.46
CA GLN A 8 -0.60 -7.06 -7.98
C GLN A 8 -1.70 -7.56 -7.04
N LYS A 9 -2.21 -8.79 -7.26
CA LYS A 9 -3.21 -9.38 -6.37
C LYS A 9 -2.62 -9.70 -5.00
N ALA A 10 -1.38 -10.23 -4.97
CA ALA A 10 -0.67 -10.50 -3.72
C ALA A 10 -0.41 -9.19 -2.96
N HIS A 11 0.15 -8.18 -3.62
CA HIS A 11 0.39 -6.85 -3.04
C HIS A 11 -0.89 -6.20 -2.52
N THR A 12 -1.93 -6.16 -3.36
CA THR A 12 -3.24 -5.62 -2.97
C THR A 12 -3.81 -6.36 -1.76
N ARG A 13 -3.64 -7.68 -1.66
CA ARG A 13 -4.09 -8.44 -0.50
C ARG A 13 -3.32 -8.04 0.75
N MET A 14 -1.99 -7.98 0.69
CA MET A 14 -1.14 -7.59 1.81
C MET A 14 -1.50 -6.19 2.32
N VAL A 15 -1.58 -5.20 1.42
CA VAL A 15 -1.93 -3.82 1.80
C VAL A 15 -3.31 -3.75 2.44
N LYS A 16 -4.32 -4.40 1.85
CA LYS A 16 -5.69 -4.40 2.42
C LYS A 16 -5.76 -5.08 3.78
N GLU A 17 -4.97 -6.13 4.01
CA GLU A 17 -4.90 -6.79 5.31
C GLU A 17 -4.35 -5.85 6.38
N VAL A 18 -3.28 -5.13 6.08
CA VAL A 18 -2.68 -4.14 6.98
C VAL A 18 -3.63 -2.96 7.21
N LEU A 19 -4.27 -2.42 6.18
CA LEU A 19 -5.25 -1.34 6.35
C LEU A 19 -6.44 -1.76 7.24
N LYS A 20 -6.88 -3.02 7.17
CA LYS A 20 -7.89 -3.55 8.10
C LYS A 20 -7.36 -3.65 9.53
N ALA A 21 -6.10 -4.03 9.72
CA ALA A 21 -5.48 -4.07 11.05
C ALA A 21 -5.36 -2.66 11.64
N VAL A 22 -4.93 -1.67 10.85
CA VAL A 22 -4.86 -0.26 11.24
C VAL A 22 -6.25 0.26 11.63
N ALA A 23 -7.28 -0.02 10.82
CA ALA A 23 -8.65 0.38 11.11
C ALA A 23 -9.16 -0.21 12.45
N ARG A 24 -8.88 -1.48 12.71
CA ARG A 24 -9.23 -2.14 13.98
C ARG A 24 -8.47 -1.55 15.17
N ALA A 25 -7.17 -1.31 15.04
CA ALA A 25 -6.33 -0.79 16.11
C ALA A 25 -6.74 0.64 16.53
N ASN A 26 -7.22 1.44 15.58
CA ASN A 26 -7.60 2.84 15.82
C ASN A 26 -9.12 3.04 15.95
N ASN A 27 -9.91 1.96 15.99
CA ASN A 27 -11.38 2.00 16.06
C ASN A 27 -12.03 2.90 14.98
N HIS A 28 -11.49 2.86 13.76
CA HIS A 28 -11.97 3.63 12.62
C HIS A 28 -12.62 2.73 11.56
N PRO A 29 -13.60 3.24 10.79
CA PRO A 29 -14.12 2.52 9.63
C PRO A 29 -13.01 2.26 8.61
N TYR A 30 -12.97 1.04 8.04
CA TYR A 30 -11.99 0.70 7.00
C TYR A 30 -12.03 1.67 5.81
N GLN A 31 -13.22 2.12 5.40
CA GLN A 31 -13.37 3.07 4.28
C GLN A 31 -12.70 4.41 4.55
N PHE A 32 -12.72 4.88 5.81
CA PHE A 32 -12.06 6.11 6.23
C PHE A 32 -10.54 5.96 6.10
N VAL A 33 -9.98 4.92 6.72
CA VAL A 33 -8.53 4.62 6.66
C VAL A 33 -8.07 4.40 5.22
N PHE A 34 -8.86 3.73 4.39
CA PHE A 34 -8.55 3.52 2.98
C PHE A 34 -8.49 4.84 2.18
N SER A 35 -9.45 5.74 2.41
CA SER A 35 -9.47 7.05 1.76
C SER A 35 -8.30 7.91 2.20
N ASP A 36 -8.03 7.99 3.51
CA ASP A 36 -6.93 8.77 4.07
C ASP A 36 -5.57 8.26 3.60
N PHE A 37 -5.42 6.93 3.50
CA PHE A 37 -4.19 6.31 3.00
C PHE A 37 -3.92 6.64 1.52
N ILE A 38 -4.94 6.55 0.67
CA ILE A 38 -4.80 6.93 -0.76
C ILE A 38 -4.54 8.43 -0.90
N ALA A 39 -5.12 9.26 -0.03
CA ALA A 39 -4.85 10.69 0.02
C ALA A 39 -3.44 11.02 0.56
N GLY A 40 -2.67 10.03 1.01
CA GLY A 40 -1.31 10.22 1.51
C GLY A 40 -1.24 10.89 2.89
N HIS A 41 -2.28 10.75 3.72
CA HIS A 41 -2.29 11.40 5.03
C HIS A 41 -1.12 10.91 5.91
N PRO A 42 -0.22 11.79 6.39
CA PRO A 42 1.04 11.39 7.01
C PRO A 42 0.89 10.42 8.19
N SER A 43 -0.07 10.65 9.09
CA SER A 43 -0.30 9.76 10.24
C SER A 43 -0.83 8.39 9.82
N CYS A 44 -1.69 8.33 8.78
CA CYS A 44 -2.23 7.07 8.30
C CYS A 44 -1.15 6.25 7.59
N THR A 45 -0.31 6.92 6.78
CA THR A 45 0.84 6.29 6.11
C THR A 45 1.86 5.75 7.12
N GLN A 46 2.14 6.51 8.18
CA GLN A 46 3.02 6.04 9.25
C GLN A 46 2.43 4.81 9.96
N CYS A 47 1.18 4.86 10.42
CA CYS A 47 0.52 3.72 11.07
C CYS A 47 0.46 2.49 10.16
N PHE A 48 0.28 2.70 8.85
CA PHE A 48 0.32 1.63 7.86
C PHE A 48 1.69 0.94 7.86
N TRP A 49 2.79 1.67 7.69
CA TRP A 49 4.12 1.05 7.60
C TRP A 49 4.56 0.41 8.91
N GLU A 50 4.29 1.03 10.05
CA GLU A 50 4.54 0.41 11.37
C GLU A 50 3.79 -0.92 11.52
N THR A 51 2.52 -0.97 11.08
CA THR A 51 1.73 -2.20 11.12
C THR A 51 2.23 -3.20 10.08
N PHE A 52 2.58 -2.74 8.88
CA PHE A 52 3.08 -3.57 7.78
C PHE A 52 4.34 -4.33 8.17
N HIS A 53 5.36 -3.64 8.71
CA HIS A 53 6.61 -4.28 9.13
C HIS A 53 6.43 -5.20 10.34
N ARG A 54 5.41 -4.97 11.18
CA ARG A 54 5.06 -5.91 12.26
C ARG A 54 4.35 -7.15 11.75
N THR A 55 3.48 -7.02 10.73
CA THR A 55 2.75 -8.14 10.13
C THR A 55 3.64 -8.96 9.18
N PHE A 56 4.54 -8.31 8.46
CA PHE A 56 5.43 -8.92 7.48
C PHE A 56 6.89 -8.48 7.72
N PRO A 57 7.55 -8.97 8.78
CA PRO A 57 8.89 -8.54 9.16
C PRO A 57 9.97 -8.88 8.12
N ASP A 58 9.80 -9.96 7.37
CA ASP A 58 10.73 -10.40 6.33
C ASP A 58 10.43 -9.78 4.96
N SER A 59 9.44 -8.88 4.87
CA SER A 59 9.05 -8.28 3.61
C SER A 59 10.09 -7.26 3.14
N PRO A 60 10.52 -7.31 1.87
CA PRO A 60 11.50 -6.35 1.33
C PRO A 60 10.88 -5.00 0.95
N TYR A 61 9.57 -4.82 1.10
CA TYR A 61 8.85 -3.67 0.56
C TYR A 61 8.88 -2.47 1.51
N ASN A 62 9.17 -1.30 0.96
CA ASN A 62 9.24 -0.01 1.68
C ASN A 62 8.41 1.09 1.00
N TYR A 63 7.89 0.82 -0.20
CA TYR A 63 7.12 1.76 -0.98
C TYR A 63 5.82 1.12 -1.46
N VAL A 64 4.78 1.93 -1.59
CA VAL A 64 3.45 1.49 -2.00
C VAL A 64 2.87 2.52 -2.95
N ALA A 65 2.35 2.04 -4.08
CA ALA A 65 1.60 2.86 -5.02
C ALA A 65 0.18 2.33 -5.16
N PHE A 66 -0.77 3.22 -5.40
CA PHE A 66 -2.14 2.86 -5.74
C PHE A 66 -2.43 3.22 -7.20
N CYS A 67 -2.70 2.22 -8.02
CA CYS A 67 -3.14 2.42 -9.39
C CYS A 67 -4.64 2.75 -9.41
N HIS A 68 -5.00 3.98 -9.76
CA HIS A 68 -6.39 4.43 -9.84
C HIS A 68 -7.20 3.71 -10.94
N THR A 69 -6.55 3.33 -12.04
CA THR A 69 -7.18 2.59 -13.15
C THR A 69 -7.53 1.16 -12.74
N CYS A 70 -6.56 0.42 -12.18
CA CYS A 70 -6.74 -0.97 -11.80
C CYS A 70 -7.40 -1.14 -10.42
N ARG A 71 -7.44 -0.06 -9.61
CA ARG A 71 -7.85 -0.04 -8.19
C ARG A 71 -7.11 -1.08 -7.36
N ARG A 72 -5.80 -1.18 -7.57
CA ARG A 72 -4.88 -2.13 -6.95
C ARG A 72 -3.69 -1.40 -6.35
N PHE A 73 -3.09 -2.04 -5.35
CA PHE A 73 -1.83 -1.61 -4.80
C PHE A 73 -0.69 -2.44 -5.36
N ASP A 74 0.41 -1.76 -5.58
CA ASP A 74 1.71 -2.31 -5.92
C ASP A 74 2.71 -1.91 -4.84
N LEU A 75 3.58 -2.85 -4.45
CA LEU A 75 4.59 -2.67 -3.42
C LEU A 75 5.98 -2.78 -4.06
N TYR A 76 6.89 -1.90 -3.65
CA TYR A 76 8.25 -1.84 -4.19
C TYR A 76 9.27 -1.87 -3.06
N ALA A 77 10.42 -2.49 -3.32
CA ALA A 77 11.51 -2.55 -2.35
C ALA A 77 12.25 -1.21 -2.30
N THR A 78 12.39 -0.58 -3.47
CA THR A 78 13.10 0.70 -3.64
C THR A 78 12.25 1.75 -4.33
N GLU A 79 12.57 3.02 -4.08
CA GLU A 79 11.96 4.16 -4.77
C GLU A 79 12.24 4.11 -6.28
N ALA A 80 13.45 3.68 -6.68
CA ALA A 80 13.83 3.57 -8.08
C ALA A 80 12.95 2.58 -8.86
N GLU A 81 12.60 1.44 -8.25
CA GLU A 81 11.65 0.47 -8.85
C GLU A 81 10.25 1.09 -8.99
N MET A 82 9.78 1.80 -7.96
CA MET A 82 8.48 2.49 -7.99
C MET A 82 8.44 3.55 -9.10
N CYS A 83 9.48 4.39 -9.21
CA CYS A 83 9.58 5.43 -10.24
C CYS A 83 9.82 4.85 -11.65
N ALA A 84 10.44 3.67 -11.76
CA ALA A 84 10.62 3.00 -13.05
C ALA A 84 9.32 2.35 -13.55
N ASP A 85 8.44 1.92 -12.64
CA ASP A 85 7.15 1.30 -12.98
C ASP A 85 6.11 2.33 -13.44
N ASP A 86 6.26 3.61 -13.05
CA ASP A 86 5.37 4.69 -13.49
C ASP A 86 6.11 5.93 -14.04
N PRO A 87 6.00 6.25 -15.34
CA PRO A 87 6.59 7.46 -15.91
C PRO A 87 5.80 8.75 -15.62
N VAL A 88 4.61 8.73 -15.00
CA VAL A 88 3.74 9.92 -14.94
C VAL A 88 2.91 10.00 -13.65
N TRP A 89 3.45 10.66 -12.62
CA TRP A 89 2.68 11.17 -11.49
C TRP A 89 2.39 12.68 -11.69
N TRP A 90 1.32 13.00 -12.42
CA TRP A 90 0.62 14.30 -12.35
C TRP A 90 -0.89 14.11 -12.38
#